data_AF-A0A6V7LAA0-F1
#
_entry.id   AF-A0A6V7LAA0-F1
#
_cell.length_a   1.000
_cell.length_b   1.000
_cell.length_c   1.000
_cell.angle_alpha   90.00
_cell.angle_beta   90.00
_cell.angle_gamma   90.00
#
_symmetry.space_group_name_H-M   'P 1'
#
loop_
_entity.id
_entity.type
_entity.pdbx_description
1 polymer ?
#
loop_
_entity_poly.entity_id
_entity_poly.type
_entity_poly.pdbx_seq_one_letter_code
_entity_poly.pdbx_strand_id
1 'polypeptide(L)' 'IHAWGETMIEAFEQCAVAMFGYMTELDSVEILATHDIEAEGDDLQGLLFHFLDELLFMFSAEPFLVAK' A
#
# COMPACT_ATOMS: atom_id res chain seq x y z
N ILE A 1 0.64 -9.01 8.82
CA ILE A 1 0.73 -7.57 9.07
C ILE A 1 -0.59 -7.17 9.74
N HIS A 2 -0.57 -6.48 10.88
CA HIS A 2 -1.78 -5.96 11.52
C HIS A 2 -1.71 -4.44 11.49
N ALA A 3 -2.76 -3.78 11.04
CA ALA A 3 -2.86 -2.33 10.99
C ALA A 3 -4.19 -1.87 11.61
N TRP A 4 -4.24 -0.60 12.00
CA TRP A 4 -5.38 0.04 12.63
C TRP A 4 -5.40 1.51 12.23
N GLY A 5 -6.57 2.14 12.31
CA GLY A 5 -6.79 3.55 12.05
C GLY A 5 -8.10 4.00 12.66
N GLU A 6 -8.32 5.31 12.77
CA GLU A 6 -9.58 5.91 13.21
C GLU A 6 -10.70 5.67 12.20
N THR A 7 -10.33 5.48 10.93
CA THR A 7 -11.25 5.11 9.84
C THR A 7 -10.80 3.85 9.11
N MET A 8 -11.71 3.23 8.36
CA MET A 8 -11.37 2.08 7.51
C MET A 8 -10.31 2.46 6.46
N ILE A 9 -10.40 3.66 5.90
CA ILE A 9 -9.43 4.19 4.93
C ILE A 9 -8.04 4.26 5.57
N GLU A 10 -7.95 4.85 6.75
CA GLU A 10 -6.67 4.94 7.48
C GLU A 10 -6.13 3.55 7.82
N ALA A 11 -6.97 2.59 8.22
CA ALA A 11 -6.51 1.22 8.47
C ALA A 11 -5.94 0.55 7.20
N PHE A 12 -6.50 0.85 6.02
CA PHE A 12 -5.99 0.37 4.73
C PHE A 12 -4.66 1.02 4.38
N GLU A 13 -4.55 2.35 4.52
CA GLU A 13 -3.30 3.08 4.32
C GLU A 13 -2.18 2.57 5.26
N GLN A 14 -2.50 2.33 6.53
CA GLN A 14 -1.55 1.77 7.49
C GLN A 14 -1.14 0.33 7.15
N CYS A 15 -2.02 -0.47 6.54
CA CYS A 15 -1.65 -1.78 6.00
C CYS A 15 -0.61 -1.66 4.87
N ALA A 16 -0.76 -0.68 3.97
CA ALA A 16 0.20 -0.41 2.90
C ALA A 16 1.55 0.04 3.46
N VAL A 17 1.56 1.00 4.40
CA VAL A 17 2.77 1.46 5.09
C VAL A 17 3.48 0.30 5.77
N ALA A 18 2.75 -0.56 6.47
CA ALA A 18 3.33 -1.70 7.16
C ALA A 18 3.84 -2.79 6.20
N MET A 19 3.27 -2.92 5.00
CA MET A 19 3.80 -3.79 3.94
C MET A 19 5.17 -3.28 3.46
N PHE A 20 5.26 -2.00 3.09
CA PHE A 20 6.52 -1.43 2.60
C PHE A 20 7.59 -1.29 3.68
N GLY A 21 7.18 -1.02 4.93
CA GLY A 21 8.08 -1.01 6.08
C GLY A 21 8.70 -2.38 6.38
N TYR A 22 8.11 -3.48 5.91
CA TYR A 22 8.75 -4.79 5.99
C TYR A 22 9.78 -5.03 4.87
N MET A 23 9.64 -4.34 3.73
CA MET A 23 10.49 -4.50 2.55
C MET A 23 11.71 -3.57 2.58
N THR A 24 11.54 -2.35 3.09
CA THR A 24 12.58 -1.32 3.14
C THR A 24 12.38 -0.36 4.32
N GLU A 25 13.44 0.37 4.67
CA GLU A 25 13.40 1.44 5.66
C GLU A 25 12.72 2.68 5.07
N LEU A 26 11.47 2.94 5.44
CA LEU A 26 10.64 4.03 4.90
C LEU A 26 11.18 5.43 5.22
N ASP A 27 11.97 5.57 6.27
CA ASP A 27 12.63 6.84 6.63
C ASP A 27 13.69 7.24 5.59
N SER A 28 14.24 6.27 4.85
CA SER A 28 15.22 6.51 3.77
C SER A 28 14.57 6.77 2.41
N VAL A 29 13.25 6.63 2.29
CA VAL A 29 12.51 6.79 1.03
C VAL A 29 12.14 8.26 0.81
N GLU A 30 12.62 8.82 -0.29
CA GLU A 30 12.27 10.17 -0.75
C GLU A 30 11.03 10.14 -1.65
N ILE A 31 10.08 11.06 -1.40
CA ILE A 31 8.87 11.19 -2.21
C ILE A 31 9.20 12.02 -3.45
N LEU A 32 9.42 11.34 -4.58
CA LEU A 32 9.77 11.97 -5.86
C LEU A 32 8.58 12.05 -6.84
N ALA A 33 7.55 11.25 -6.63
CA ALA A 33 6.37 11.17 -7.47
C ALA A 33 5.15 10.68 -6.65
N THR A 34 3.96 10.90 -7.19
CA THR A 34 2.69 10.38 -6.68
C THR A 34 2.04 9.54 -7.76
N HIS A 35 1.39 8.45 -7.35
CA HIS A 35 0.65 7.58 -8.24
C HIS A 35 -0.71 7.29 -7.63
N ASP A 36 -1.76 7.39 -8.44
CA ASP A 36 -3.11 7.03 -8.04
C ASP A 36 -3.34 5.56 -8.39
N ILE A 37 -3.88 4.80 -7.44
CA ILE A 37 -4.29 3.41 -7.65
C ILE A 37 -5.79 3.28 -7.42
N GLU A 38 -6.42 2.46 -8.25
CA GLU A 38 -7.83 2.11 -8.11
C GLU A 38 -7.92 0.58 -7.95
N ALA A 39 -8.62 0.14 -6.90
CA ALA A 39 -8.86 -1.26 -6.64
C ALA A 39 -10.35 -1.47 -6.37
N GLU A 40 -10.88 -2.58 -6.89
CA GLU A 40 -12.27 -3.00 -6.66
C GLU A 40 -12.27 -4.39 -6.03
N GLY A 41 -13.29 -4.69 -5.23
CA GLY A 41 -13.45 -5.99 -4.61
C GLY A 41 -14.91 -6.25 -4.25
N ASP A 42 -15.33 -7.52 -4.33
CA ASP A 42 -16.70 -7.95 -4.04
C ASP A 42 -17.06 -7.84 -2.55
N ASP A 43 -16.04 -7.80 -1.68
CA ASP A 43 -16.16 -7.56 -0.25
C ASP A 43 -14.93 -6.79 0.28
N LEU A 44 -14.95 -6.42 1.56
CA LEU A 44 -13.87 -5.64 2.19
C LEU A 44 -12.53 -6.39 2.22
N GLN A 45 -12.54 -7.72 2.32
CA GLN A 45 -11.31 -8.52 2.35
C GLN A 45 -10.70 -8.60 0.96
N GLY A 46 -11.53 -8.80 -0.06
CA GLY A 46 -11.15 -8.76 -1.47
C GLY A 46 -10.63 -7.38 -1.86
N LEU A 47 -11.30 -6.31 -1.43
CA LEU A 47 -10.85 -4.94 -1.67
C LEU A 47 -9.47 -4.68 -1.07
N LEU A 48 -9.25 -5.09 0.19
CA LEU A 48 -7.93 -4.97 0.83
C LEU A 48 -6.87 -5.79 0.10
N PHE A 49 -7.21 -7.01 -0.30
CA PHE A 49 -6.31 -7.88 -1.04
C PHE A 49 -5.89 -7.25 -2.36
N HIS A 50 -6.85 -6.81 -3.18
CA HIS A 50 -6.57 -6.16 -4.46
C HIS A 50 -5.80 -4.86 -4.29
N PHE A 51 -6.14 -4.05 -3.28
CA PHE A 51 -5.40 -2.83 -2.96
C PHE A 51 -3.92 -3.10 -2.64
N LEU A 52 -3.62 -4.11 -1.81
CA LEU A 52 -2.23 -4.47 -1.49
C LEU A 52 -1.51 -5.13 -2.67
N ASP A 53 -2.22 -5.90 -3.49
CA ASP A 53 -1.67 -6.55 -4.68
C ASP A 53 -1.25 -5.52 -5.73
N GLU A 54 -2.06 -4.49 -5.98
CA GLU A 54 -1.72 -3.37 -6.87
C GLU A 54 -0.48 -2.60 -6.36
N LEU A 55 -0.40 -2.33 -5.06
CA LEU A 55 0.77 -1.70 -4.46
C LEU A 55 2.03 -2.56 -4.62
N LEU A 56 1.91 -3.87 -4.39
CA LEU A 56 3.01 -4.80 -4.56
C LEU A 56 3.43 -4.91 -6.02
N PHE A 57 2.48 -4.85 -6.96
CA PHE A 57 2.72 -4.82 -8.39
C PHE A 57 3.50 -3.55 -8.77
N MET A 58 3.08 -2.36 -8.32
CA MET A 58 3.80 -1.10 -8.57
C MET A 58 5.23 -1.09 -8.02
N PHE A 59 5.46 -1.83 -6.93
CA PHE A 59 6.79 -2.03 -6.37
C PHE A 59 7.62 -3.07 -7.11
N SER A 60 6.99 -4.13 -7.64
CA SER A 60 7.68 -5.27 -8.25
C SER A 60 7.85 -5.13 -9.76
N ALA A 61 6.96 -4.38 -10.41
CA ALA A 61 6.99 -4.02 -11.82
C ALA A 61 7.53 -2.60 -11.98
N GLU A 62 8.12 -2.28 -13.14
CA GLU A 62 8.56 -0.91 -13.45
C GLU A 62 7.41 0.08 -13.19
N PRO A 63 7.60 1.13 -12.34
CA PRO A 63 8.87 1.79 -12.02
C PRO A 63 9.54 1.41 -10.69
N PHE A 64 9.14 0.32 -10.02
CA PHE A 64 9.61 -0.07 -8.68
C PHE A 64 9.34 1.00 -7.61
N LEU A 65 8.08 1.45 -7.52
CA LEU A 65 7.67 2.50 -6.58
C LEU A 65 7.46 1.94 -5.18
N VAL A 66 7.95 2.67 -4.17
CA VAL A 66 7.67 2.42 -2.75
C VAL A 66 6.65 3.44 -2.28
N ALA A 67 5.52 2.99 -1.75
CA ALA A 67 4.52 3.90 -1.19
C ALA A 67 4.87 4.30 0.25
N LYS A 68 4.63 5.57 0.57
CA LYS A 68 4.85 6.19 1.88
C LYS A 68 3.66 7.05 2.26
#